data_AF-G7GHU2-F1
#
_entry.id   AF-G7GHU2-F1
#
_cell.length_a   1.000
_cell.length_b   1.000
_cell.length_c   1.000
_cell.angle_alpha   90.00
_cell.angle_beta   90.00
_cell.angle_gamma   90.00
#
_symmetry.space_group_name_H-M   'P 1'
#
loop_
_entity.id
_entity.type
_entity.pdbx_description
1 polymer ?
#
loop_
_entity_poly.entity_id
_entity_poly.type
_entity_poly.pdbx_seq_one_letter_code
_entity_poly.pdbx_strand_id
1 'polypeptide(L)'
;MQLTKKSETEKIEVTPTTDSVTPQELAAIYVISETCPKLIGKDLKFNKAYENLVKAYLNNDPNAVEVLNKRAKSKDFQAALKEARADAKAASEEDNRQICDDVRNYYSK
;
A
#
# COMPACT_ATOMS: atom_id res chain seq x y z
N MET A 1 25.89 -48.74 0.58
CA MET A 1 26.68 -47.76 -0.18
C MET A 1 25.72 -46.90 -0.98
N GLN A 2 26.03 -45.60 -1.01
CA GLN A 2 25.48 -44.48 -1.81
C GLN A 2 25.41 -44.82 -3.32
N LEU A 3 24.78 -44.10 -4.26
CA LEU A 3 24.14 -42.77 -4.46
C LEU A 3 23.28 -42.98 -5.77
N THR A 4 22.17 -42.31 -6.07
CA THR A 4 22.15 -40.99 -6.72
C THR A 4 20.74 -40.39 -6.71
N LYS A 5 20.66 -39.16 -6.16
CA LYS A 5 19.66 -38.12 -6.46
C LYS A 5 19.42 -38.02 -7.97
N LYS A 6 18.14 -37.95 -8.38
CA LYS A 6 17.78 -37.27 -9.62
C LYS A 6 17.28 -35.88 -9.25
N SER A 7 18.09 -34.90 -9.60
CA SER A 7 17.78 -33.47 -9.54
C SER A 7 16.64 -33.20 -10.52
N GLU A 8 15.51 -32.69 -10.04
CA GLU A 8 14.57 -31.97 -10.89
C GLU A 8 14.73 -30.49 -10.58
N THR A 9 15.70 -29.92 -11.29
CA THR A 9 15.91 -28.50 -11.40
C THR A 9 14.82 -27.94 -12.31
N GLU A 10 13.94 -27.13 -11.72
CA GLU A 10 13.52 -25.83 -12.26
C GLU A 10 12.61 -25.80 -13.49
N LYS A 11 11.32 -25.51 -13.21
CA LYS A 11 10.67 -24.29 -13.71
C LYS A 11 9.70 -23.83 -12.63
N ILE A 12 10.20 -23.13 -11.62
CA ILE A 12 9.35 -22.17 -10.94
C ILE A 12 9.25 -21.04 -11.96
N GLU A 13 8.20 -21.06 -12.77
CA GLU A 13 7.77 -19.90 -13.51
C GLU A 13 7.46 -18.82 -12.48
N VAL A 14 8.49 -18.07 -12.10
CA VAL A 14 8.38 -16.72 -11.53
C VAL A 14 7.91 -15.80 -12.64
N THR A 15 6.74 -16.09 -13.20
CA THR A 15 5.99 -15.12 -13.97
C THR A 15 5.35 -14.23 -12.91
N PRO A 16 5.73 -12.95 -12.74
CA PRO A 16 4.97 -12.04 -11.91
C PRO A 16 3.59 -11.84 -12.56
N THR A 17 2.65 -12.74 -12.28
CA THR A 17 1.23 -12.45 -12.33
C THR A 17 0.96 -11.69 -11.03
N THR A 18 1.02 -10.37 -10.97
CA THR A 18 0.18 -9.45 -11.73
C THR A 18 0.72 -8.00 -11.65
N ASP A 19 0.73 -7.26 -12.75
CA ASP A 19 0.82 -5.78 -12.78
C ASP A 19 -0.42 -5.07 -12.18
N SER A 20 -1.26 -5.79 -11.42
CA SER A 20 -2.48 -5.24 -10.83
C SER A 20 -2.26 -4.94 -9.35
N VAL A 21 -2.59 -3.72 -8.97
CA VAL A 21 -2.60 -3.27 -7.58
C VAL A 21 -3.49 -4.16 -6.73
N THR A 22 -2.94 -4.69 -5.65
CA THR A 22 -3.60 -5.58 -4.69
C THR A 22 -4.48 -4.80 -3.69
N PRO A 23 -5.48 -5.45 -3.08
CA PRO A 23 -6.25 -4.84 -1.98
C PRO A 23 -5.38 -4.40 -0.79
N GLN A 24 -4.31 -5.14 -0.50
CA GLN A 24 -3.37 -4.86 0.59
C GLN A 24 -2.61 -3.55 0.34
N GLU A 25 -2.12 -3.34 -0.88
CA GLU A 25 -1.44 -2.08 -1.25
C GLU A 25 -2.37 -0.88 -1.11
N LEU A 26 -3.61 -1.00 -1.60
CA LEU A 26 -4.60 0.08 -1.45
C LEU A 26 -4.99 0.29 0.00
N ALA A 27 -5.06 -0.77 0.81
CA ALA A 27 -5.38 -0.68 2.22
C ALA A 27 -4.28 0.06 2.98
N ALA A 28 -3.02 -0.26 2.71
CA ALA A 28 -1.87 0.46 3.25
C ALA A 28 -1.93 1.94 2.87
N ILE A 29 -2.15 2.26 1.59
CA ILE A 29 -2.32 3.65 1.13
C ILE A 29 -3.47 4.34 1.88
N TYR A 30 -4.64 3.71 1.99
CA TYR A 30 -5.75 4.29 2.73
C TYR A 30 -5.40 4.58 4.20
N VAL A 31 -4.69 3.66 4.87
CA VAL A 31 -4.28 3.84 6.27
C VAL A 31 -3.32 5.00 6.46
N ILE A 32 -2.47 5.32 5.48
CA ILE A 32 -1.62 6.53 5.50
C ILE A 32 -2.51 7.79 5.68
N SER A 33 -3.69 7.85 5.04
CA SER A 33 -4.62 8.98 5.23
C SER A 33 -5.28 9.02 6.62
N GLU A 34 -5.37 7.89 7.32
CA GLU A 34 -5.89 7.82 8.69
C GLU A 34 -4.82 8.15 9.74
N THR A 35 -3.57 7.80 9.46
CA THR A 35 -2.43 7.91 10.38
C THR A 35 -1.74 9.26 10.28
N CYS A 36 -1.38 9.70 9.07
CA CYS A 36 -0.50 10.86 8.90
C CYS A 36 -1.07 12.19 9.42
N PRO A 37 -2.36 12.53 9.23
CA PRO A 37 -2.90 13.77 9.79
C PRO A 37 -2.79 13.86 11.32
N LYS A 38 -2.69 12.72 12.02
CA LYS A 38 -2.50 12.67 13.48
C LYS A 38 -1.05 12.91 13.89
N LEU A 39 -0.08 12.59 13.02
CA LEU A 39 1.36 12.69 13.31
C LEU A 39 1.96 14.01 12.85
N ILE A 40 1.61 14.46 11.64
CA ILE A 40 2.20 15.66 11.01
C ILE A 40 1.23 16.84 10.98
N GLY A 41 -0.01 16.66 11.47
CA GLY A 41 -1.06 17.68 11.43
C GLY A 41 -1.68 17.87 10.04
N LYS A 42 -2.42 18.96 9.86
CA LYS A 42 -3.00 19.32 8.56
C LYS A 42 -1.89 19.89 7.66
N ASP A 43 -1.41 19.08 6.72
CA ASP A 43 -0.33 19.44 5.80
C ASP A 43 -0.83 19.39 4.34
N LEU A 44 -0.82 20.55 3.67
CA LEU A 44 -1.28 20.67 2.28
C LEU A 44 -0.36 19.95 1.28
N LYS A 45 0.95 19.89 1.57
CA LYS A 45 1.92 19.19 0.73
C LYS A 45 1.66 17.68 0.80
N PHE A 46 1.41 17.16 1.99
CA PHE A 46 0.98 15.78 2.19
C PHE A 46 -0.32 15.48 1.45
N ASN A 47 -1.36 16.31 1.59
CA ASN A 47 -2.65 16.06 0.92
C ASN A 47 -2.49 15.95 -0.61
N LYS A 48 -1.74 16.89 -1.21
CA LYS A 48 -1.48 16.87 -2.66
C LYS A 48 -0.65 15.65 -3.09
N ALA A 49 0.37 15.29 -2.31
CA ALA A 49 1.21 14.14 -2.63
C ALA A 49 0.47 12.81 -2.44
N TYR A 50 -0.38 12.72 -1.42
CA TYR A 50 -1.28 11.59 -1.19
C TYR A 50 -2.26 11.43 -2.37
N GLU A 51 -2.90 12.50 -2.84
CA GLU A 51 -3.76 12.44 -4.04
C GLU A 51 -3.03 11.88 -5.26
N ASN A 52 -1.77 12.29 -5.48
CA ASN A 52 -0.94 11.78 -6.57
C ASN A 52 -0.59 10.30 -6.39
N LEU A 53 -0.27 9.88 -5.16
CA LEU A 53 0.00 8.49 -4.82
C LEU A 53 -1.23 7.62 -5.11
N VAL A 54 -2.42 8.03 -4.64
CA VAL A 54 -3.65 7.25 -4.88
C VAL A 54 -3.95 7.15 -6.38
N LYS A 55 -3.72 8.22 -7.15
CA LYS A 55 -3.87 8.22 -8.62
C LYS A 55 -2.94 7.22 -9.28
N ALA A 56 -1.66 7.18 -8.90
CA ALA A 56 -0.70 6.25 -9.47
C ALA A 56 -1.11 4.78 -9.27
N TYR A 57 -1.73 4.45 -8.12
CA TYR A 57 -2.21 3.11 -7.80
C TYR A 57 -3.63 2.79 -8.32
N LEU A 58 -4.33 3.78 -8.90
CA LEU A 58 -5.66 3.61 -9.48
C LEU A 58 -5.70 4.06 -10.94
N ASN A 59 -4.63 3.78 -11.69
CA ASN A 59 -4.55 4.02 -13.13
C ASN A 59 -4.87 5.47 -13.54
N ASN A 60 -4.40 6.44 -12.75
CA ASN A 60 -4.63 7.87 -12.94
C ASN A 60 -6.11 8.30 -12.94
N ASP A 61 -6.99 7.56 -12.24
CA ASP A 61 -8.40 7.93 -12.08
C ASP A 61 -8.54 9.36 -11.49
N PRO A 62 -9.28 10.28 -12.12
CA PRO A 62 -9.45 11.63 -11.61
C PRO A 62 -10.14 11.69 -10.23
N ASN A 63 -10.89 10.65 -9.88
CA ASN A 63 -11.59 10.47 -8.61
C ASN A 63 -10.93 9.39 -7.74
N ALA A 64 -9.64 9.08 -7.95
CA ALA A 64 -8.92 7.99 -7.29
C ALA A 64 -9.11 7.97 -5.75
N VAL A 65 -9.03 9.12 -5.08
CA VAL A 65 -9.26 9.20 -3.63
C VAL A 65 -10.69 8.83 -3.24
N GLU A 66 -11.70 9.26 -4.00
CA GLU A 66 -13.09 8.86 -3.76
C GLU A 66 -13.29 7.36 -4.02
N VAL A 67 -12.70 6.82 -5.08
CA VAL A 67 -12.72 5.38 -5.38
C VAL A 67 -12.11 4.58 -4.24
N LEU A 68 -10.94 4.99 -3.74
CA LEU A 68 -10.30 4.36 -2.59
C LEU A 68 -11.17 4.45 -1.32
N ASN A 69 -11.78 5.61 -1.07
CA ASN A 69 -12.71 5.80 0.06
C ASN A 69 -13.96 4.92 -0.04
N LYS A 70 -14.45 4.64 -1.25
CA LYS A 70 -15.56 3.70 -1.48
C LYS A 70 -15.11 2.25 -1.24
N ARG A 71 -13.93 1.87 -1.72
CA ARG A 71 -13.32 0.54 -1.48
C ARG A 71 -13.10 0.31 0.01
N ALA A 72 -12.64 1.30 0.76
CA ALA A 72 -12.46 1.22 2.20
C ALA A 72 -13.73 0.84 2.99
N LYS A 73 -14.92 1.00 2.38
CA LYS A 73 -16.23 0.65 2.96
C LYS A 73 -16.79 -0.68 2.45
N SER A 74 -16.18 -1.29 1.44
CA SER A 74 -16.65 -2.56 0.87
C SER A 74 -16.21 -3.74 1.75
N LYS A 75 -17.02 -4.81 1.75
CA LYS A 75 -16.83 -5.97 2.65
C LYS A 75 -15.58 -6.77 2.31
N ASP A 76 -15.31 -6.93 1.02
CA ASP A 76 -14.15 -7.59 0.44
C ASP A 76 -12.83 -6.89 0.77
N PHE A 77 -12.87 -5.59 1.05
CA PHE A 77 -11.68 -4.81 1.40
C PHE A 77 -11.37 -4.79 2.91
N GLN A 78 -12.33 -5.16 3.76
CA GLN A 78 -12.18 -5.04 5.22
C GLN A 78 -11.05 -5.91 5.79
N ALA A 79 -10.78 -7.08 5.18
CA ALA A 79 -9.70 -7.95 5.64
C ALA A 79 -8.34 -7.25 5.48
N ALA A 80 -8.05 -6.76 4.27
CA ALA A 80 -6.83 -6.00 3.97
C ALA A 80 -6.74 -4.71 4.81
N LEU A 81 -7.86 -3.99 4.96
CA LEU A 81 -7.90 -2.78 5.77
C LEU A 81 -7.61 -3.03 7.26
N LYS A 82 -8.10 -4.16 7.80
CA LYS A 82 -7.82 -4.54 9.19
C LYS A 82 -6.34 -4.87 9.38
N GLU A 83 -5.74 -5.57 8.44
CA GLU A 83 -4.31 -5.91 8.43
C GLU A 83 -3.46 -4.64 8.40
N ALA A 84 -3.66 -3.77 7.41
CA ALA A 84 -2.91 -2.52 7.28
C ALA A 84 -3.03 -1.61 8.51
N ARG A 85 -4.20 -1.56 9.16
CA ARG A 85 -4.39 -0.82 10.42
C ARG A 85 -3.65 -1.46 11.59
N ALA A 86 -3.59 -2.79 11.64
CA ALA A 86 -2.85 -3.51 12.67
C ALA A 86 -1.35 -3.26 12.51
N ASP A 87 -0.84 -3.27 11.29
CA ASP A 87 0.56 -3.00 10.99
C ASP A 87 0.96 -1.58 11.38
N ALA A 88 0.17 -0.58 10.97
CA ALA A 88 0.41 0.81 11.37
C ALA A 88 0.36 1.02 12.89
N LYS A 89 -0.48 0.24 13.60
CA LYS A 89 -0.55 0.30 15.07
C LYS A 89 0.63 -0.41 15.76
N ALA A 90 1.16 -1.46 15.14
CA ALA A 90 2.31 -2.20 15.66
C ALA A 90 3.63 -1.47 15.42
N ALA A 91 3.70 -0.66 14.36
CA ALA A 91 4.83 0.22 14.07
C ALA A 91 4.97 1.34 15.12
N SER A 92 6.19 1.83 15.31
CA SER A 92 6.43 2.96 16.20
C SER A 92 5.84 4.25 15.62
N GLU A 93 5.69 5.29 16.47
CA GLU A 93 5.28 6.61 15.97
C GLU A 93 6.32 7.17 14.98
N GLU A 94 7.60 6.93 15.23
CA GLU A 94 8.71 7.37 14.38
C GLU A 94 8.65 6.69 13.00
N ASP A 95 8.42 5.38 12.96
CA ASP A 95 8.27 4.64 11.70
C ASP A 95 7.08 5.17 10.88
N ASN A 96 5.93 5.37 11.54
CA ASN A 96 4.76 5.94 10.87
C ASN A 96 5.02 7.37 10.40
N ARG A 97 5.74 8.18 11.18
CA ARG A 97 6.11 9.55 10.79
C ARG A 97 7.03 9.56 9.57
N GLN A 98 7.98 8.65 9.49
CA GLN A 98 8.85 8.50 8.33
C GLN A 98 8.03 8.20 7.07
N ILE A 99 7.06 7.28 7.15
CA ILE A 99 6.15 7.00 6.03
C ILE A 99 5.38 8.25 5.60
N CYS A 100 4.90 9.05 6.55
CA CYS A 100 4.22 10.30 6.24
C CYS A 100 5.13 11.31 5.53
N ASP A 101 6.38 11.39 5.95
CA ASP A 101 7.38 12.25 5.31
C ASP A 101 7.76 11.75 3.92
N ASP A 102 7.84 10.43 3.71
CA ASP A 102 8.06 9.82 2.40
C ASP A 102 6.92 10.13 1.45
N VAL A 103 5.67 9.99 1.90
CA VAL A 103 4.48 10.35 1.11
C VAL A 103 4.44 11.84 0.84
N ARG A 104 4.76 12.69 1.82
CA ARG A 104 4.84 14.15 1.61
C ARG A 104 5.86 14.52 0.53
N ASN A 105 6.89 13.71 0.37
CA ASN A 105 7.93 13.87 -0.66
C ASN A 105 7.71 12.99 -1.90
N TYR A 106 6.54 12.35 -2.02
CA TYR A 106 6.18 11.57 -3.18
C TYR A 106 5.93 12.50 -4.37
N TYR A 107 6.73 12.32 -5.41
CA TYR A 107 6.51 12.92 -6.72
C TYR A 107 6.05 11.80 -7.66
N SER A 108 4.84 11.92 -8.21
CA SER A 108 4.41 11.05 -9.30
C SER A 108 5.44 11.18 -10.42
N LYS A 109 6.00 10.04 -10.85
CA LYS A 109 6.77 9.97 -12.09
C LYS A 109 5.88 10.25 -13.30
#